data_AF-A0AA37LCV8-F1
#
_entry.id   AF-A0AA37LCV8-F1
#
_cell.length_a   1.000
_cell.length_b   1.000
_cell.length_c   1.000
_cell.angle_alpha   90.00
_cell.angle_beta   90.00
_cell.angle_gamma   90.00
#
_symmetry.space_group_name_H-M   'P 1'
#
loop_
_entity.id
_entity.type
_entity.pdbx_description
1 polymer ?
#
loop_
_entity_poly.entity_id
_entity_poly.type
_entity_poly.pdbx_seq_one_letter_code
_entity_poly.pdbx_strand_id
1 'polypeptide(L)'
;MVRVAFVSICLAAIPGAIGATLIASHYSGQLYTLNLSSTNQLTIAKSVSSGNRMPAWLDLDSTSKTVYIPDEIQWGQPLLKSFLVAADGSLTPKGQVQTAGGELHSTLYGGSDGKGFVALAQ
;
A
#
# COMPACT_ATOMS: atom_id res chain seq x y z
N MET A 1 10.93 21.66 -55.84
CA MET A 1 9.83 21.07 -55.05
C MET A 1 10.43 20.03 -54.11
N VAL A 2 10.55 20.32 -52.82
CA VAL A 2 11.16 19.41 -51.82
C VAL A 2 10.05 18.54 -51.22
N ARG A 3 10.14 17.22 -51.37
CA ARG A 3 9.24 16.26 -50.71
C ARG A 3 9.80 15.94 -49.33
N VAL A 4 9.10 16.40 -48.28
CA VAL A 4 9.36 16.00 -46.89
C VAL A 4 8.49 14.78 -46.61
N ALA A 5 9.12 13.63 -46.33
CA ALA A 5 8.42 12.42 -45.93
C ALA A 5 8.23 12.42 -44.41
N PHE A 6 6.97 12.40 -43.95
CA PHE A 6 6.64 12.19 -42.54
C PHE A 6 6.74 10.69 -42.22
N VAL A 7 7.72 10.31 -41.41
CA VAL A 7 7.81 8.96 -40.84
C VAL A 7 6.95 8.91 -39.60
N SER A 8 5.84 8.17 -39.65
CA SER A 8 5.01 7.90 -38.48
C SER A 8 5.65 6.75 -37.69
N ILE A 9 6.18 7.07 -36.50
CA ILE A 9 6.68 6.07 -35.55
C ILE A 9 5.46 5.56 -34.78
N CYS A 10 4.93 4.41 -35.20
CA CYS A 10 4.00 3.65 -34.39
C CYS A 10 4.76 3.09 -33.18
N LEU A 11 4.66 3.75 -32.03
CA LEU A 11 5.11 3.23 -30.75
C LEU A 11 4.24 2.00 -30.42
N ALA A 12 4.71 0.81 -30.77
CA ALA A 12 4.04 -0.43 -30.40
C ALA A 12 3.99 -0.49 -28.86
N ALA A 13 2.78 -0.39 -28.30
CA ALA A 13 2.55 -0.68 -26.90
C ALA A 13 2.89 -2.16 -26.70
N ILE A 14 4.04 -2.45 -26.10
CA ILE A 14 4.37 -3.80 -25.64
C ILE A 14 3.33 -4.11 -24.55
N PRO A 15 2.49 -5.13 -24.70
CA PRO A 15 1.66 -5.62 -23.60
C PRO A 15 2.62 -6.28 -22.60
N GLY A 16 3.29 -5.47 -21.78
CA GLY A 16 3.86 -5.96 -20.54
C GLY A 16 2.69 -6.51 -19.74
N ALA A 17 2.77 -7.76 -19.31
CA ALA A 17 1.81 -8.29 -18.34
C ALA A 17 1.69 -7.26 -17.21
N ILE A 18 0.45 -6.84 -16.92
CA ILE A 18 0.16 -5.90 -15.83
C ILE A 18 0.52 -6.64 -14.54
N GLY A 19 1.78 -6.54 -14.12
CA GLY A 19 2.22 -7.06 -12.83
C GLY A 19 1.47 -6.29 -11.75
N ALA A 20 0.89 -7.01 -10.80
CA ALA A 20 0.26 -6.38 -9.65
C ALA A 20 1.33 -5.99 -8.62
N THR A 21 1.27 -4.75 -8.13
CA THR A 21 2.00 -4.33 -6.94
C THR A 21 1.13 -4.63 -5.72
N LEU A 22 1.65 -5.46 -4.82
CA LEU A 22 1.00 -5.79 -3.56
C LEU A 22 1.74 -5.15 -2.40
N ILE A 23 1.04 -4.89 -1.30
CA ILE A 23 1.64 -4.47 -0.03
C ILE A 23 1.32 -5.54 1.00
N ALA A 24 2.33 -5.94 1.76
CA ALA A 24 2.19 -6.91 2.85
C ALA A 24 2.85 -6.38 4.13
N SER A 25 2.32 -6.76 5.28
CA SER A 25 2.96 -6.56 6.58
C SER A 25 3.56 -7.87 7.07
N HIS A 26 4.46 -7.77 8.04
CA HIS A 26 5.02 -8.92 8.76
C HIS A 26 5.30 -8.52 10.21
N TYR A 27 5.17 -9.45 11.15
CA TYR A 27 5.42 -9.22 12.59
C TYR A 27 6.90 -8.95 12.95
N SER A 28 7.78 -8.83 11.96
CA SER A 28 9.08 -8.18 12.14
C SER A 28 8.96 -6.66 12.26
N GLY A 29 7.75 -6.09 12.14
CA GLY A 29 7.51 -4.65 12.08
C GLY A 29 7.73 -4.04 10.70
N GLN A 30 7.91 -4.87 9.66
CA GLN A 30 8.18 -4.41 8.31
C GLN A 30 6.92 -4.41 7.44
N LEU A 31 6.87 -3.46 6.51
CA LEU A 31 6.02 -3.48 5.33
C LEU A 31 6.88 -3.86 4.11
N TYR A 32 6.28 -4.58 3.18
CA TYR A 32 6.90 -5.00 1.94
C TYR A 32 6.03 -4.62 0.76
N THR A 33 6.69 -4.13 -0.28
CA THR A 33 6.10 -4.02 -1.61
C THR A 33 6.50 -5.25 -2.39
N LEU A 34 5.52 -5.99 -2.90
CA LEU A 34 5.75 -7.21 -3.67
C LEU A 34 5.36 -7.00 -5.13
N ASN A 35 6.14 -7.60 -6.03
CA ASN A 35 5.78 -7.73 -7.44
C ASN A 35 5.25 -9.13 -7.69
N LEU A 36 4.04 -9.22 -8.24
CA LEU A 36 3.48 -10.46 -8.79
C LEU A 36 3.82 -10.55 -10.28
N SER A 37 4.60 -11.56 -10.67
CA SER A 37 4.92 -11.83 -12.07
C SER A 37 3.72 -12.43 -12.82
N SER A 38 3.79 -12.42 -14.16
CA SER A 38 2.83 -13.13 -15.01
C SER A 38 2.84 -14.65 -14.84
N THR A 39 3.88 -15.19 -14.20
CA THR A 39 4.04 -16.61 -13.88
C THR A 39 3.66 -16.92 -12.43
N ASN A 40 2.92 -16.01 -11.77
CA ASN A 40 2.45 -16.13 -10.39
C ASN A 40 3.56 -16.23 -9.33
N GLN A 41 4.71 -15.61 -9.59
CA GLN A 41 5.80 -15.54 -8.61
C GLN A 41 5.77 -14.20 -7.86
N LEU A 42 5.91 -14.27 -6.53
CA LEU A 42 6.05 -13.10 -5.69
C LEU A 42 7.53 -12.82 -5.40
N THR A 43 7.91 -11.56 -5.57
CA THR A 43 9.26 -11.07 -5.23
C THR A 43 9.14 -9.81 -4.40
N ILE A 44 10.02 -9.65 -3.40
CA ILE A 44 10.10 -8.43 -2.61
C ILE A 44 10.79 -7.37 -3.46
N ALA A 45 10.06 -6.30 -3.78
CA ALA A 45 10.59 -5.15 -4.50
C ALA A 45 11.19 -4.11 -3.55
N LYS A 46 10.52 -3.88 -2.41
CA LYS A 46 10.89 -2.85 -1.42
C LYS A 46 10.52 -3.31 -0.02
N SER A 47 11.18 -2.75 0.98
CA SER A 47 10.80 -2.88 2.38
C SER A 47 10.97 -1.56 3.10
N VAL A 48 10.08 -1.28 4.05
CA VAL A 48 10.19 -0.15 4.98
C VAL A 48 9.73 -0.60 6.36
N SER A 49 10.25 0.02 7.41
CA SER A 49 9.68 -0.19 8.74
C SER A 49 8.31 0.46 8.85
N SER A 50 7.34 -0.27 9.38
CA SER A 50 6.04 0.29 9.75
C SER A 50 6.13 1.21 10.97
N GLY A 51 7.16 1.04 11.80
CA GLY A 51 7.25 1.60 13.15
C GLY A 51 6.31 0.94 14.18
N ASN A 52 5.48 -0.02 13.74
CA ASN A 52 4.71 -0.92 14.58
C ASN A 52 5.52 -2.20 14.86
N ARG A 53 5.13 -2.93 15.90
CA ARG A 53 5.79 -4.19 16.27
C ARG A 53 5.10 -5.39 15.63
N MET A 54 3.77 -5.44 15.67
CA MET A 54 2.95 -6.51 15.10
C MET A 54 1.93 -5.90 14.13
N PRO A 55 2.36 -5.37 12.96
CA PRO A 55 1.44 -4.84 11.97
C PRO A 55 0.54 -5.96 11.40
N ALA A 56 -0.74 -5.97 11.76
CA ALA A 56 -1.62 -7.13 11.57
C ALA A 56 -2.55 -7.06 10.35
N TRP A 57 -2.96 -5.85 9.94
CA TRP A 57 -3.90 -5.66 8.83
C TRP A 57 -3.47 -4.52 7.92
N LEU A 58 -3.95 -4.53 6.68
CA LEU A 58 -3.75 -3.44 5.74
C LEU A 58 -5.09 -3.08 5.12
N ASP A 59 -5.54 -1.85 5.37
CA ASP A 59 -6.70 -1.31 4.68
C ASP A 59 -6.31 -0.13 3.80
N LEU A 60 -6.56 -0.25 2.49
CA LEU A 60 -6.11 0.70 1.47
C LEU A 60 -7.26 1.59 1.03
N ASP A 61 -7.15 2.90 1.30
CA ASP A 61 -7.91 3.87 0.51
C ASP A 61 -7.23 4.07 -0.85
N SER A 62 -7.83 3.49 -1.89
CA SER A 62 -7.34 3.61 -3.26
C SER A 62 -7.48 5.01 -3.85
N THR A 63 -8.35 5.86 -3.28
CA THR A 63 -8.56 7.25 -3.71
C THR A 63 -7.42 8.13 -3.24
N SER A 64 -7.16 8.16 -1.93
CA SER A 64 -6.06 8.95 -1.36
C SER A 64 -4.70 8.24 -1.42
N LYS A 65 -4.66 7.01 -1.96
CA LYS A 65 -3.48 6.12 -1.96
C LYS A 65 -2.85 6.01 -0.58
N THR A 66 -3.69 5.79 0.44
CA THR A 66 -3.24 5.69 1.83
C THR A 66 -3.58 4.31 2.38
N VAL A 67 -2.58 3.63 2.94
CA VAL A 67 -2.79 2.37 3.65
C VAL A 67 -2.74 2.60 5.16
N TYR A 68 -3.68 1.99 5.88
CA TYR A 68 -3.80 2.04 7.33
C TYR A 68 -3.41 0.68 7.91
N ILE A 69 -2.58 0.69 8.95
CA ILE A 69 -1.99 -0.50 9.56
C ILE A 69 -2.13 -0.42 11.08
N PRO A 70 -3.04 -1.19 11.71
CA PRO A 70 -3.07 -1.33 13.16
C PRO A 70 -1.85 -2.12 13.68
N ASP A 71 -1.49 -1.90 14.95
CA ASP A 71 -0.52 -2.71 15.69
C ASP A 71 -1.28 -3.65 16.62
N GLU A 72 -1.14 -4.97 16.42
CA GLU A 72 -1.80 -5.97 17.25
C GLU A 72 -1.19 -6.07 18.64
N ILE A 73 -0.05 -5.43 18.90
CA ILE A 73 0.55 -5.51 20.22
C ILE A 73 -0.39 -4.95 21.30
N GLN A 74 -0.60 -5.72 22.36
CA GLN A 74 -1.51 -5.35 23.47
C GLN A 74 -0.82 -4.53 24.57
N TRP A 75 0.47 -4.24 24.42
CA TRP A 75 1.28 -3.62 25.45
C TRP A 75 2.22 -2.57 24.88
N GLY A 76 2.69 -1.67 25.74
CA GLY A 76 3.49 -0.52 25.31
C GLY A 76 2.62 0.60 24.75
N GLN A 77 2.96 1.10 23.57
CA GLN A 77 2.25 2.20 22.90
C GLN A 77 1.85 1.75 21.49
N PRO A 78 0.81 0.91 21.35
CA PRO A 78 0.29 0.47 20.06
C PRO A 78 -0.24 1.67 19.26
N LEU A 79 -0.02 1.63 17.95
CA LEU A 79 -0.34 2.72 17.05
C LEU A 79 -1.09 2.20 15.82
N LEU A 80 -2.12 2.95 15.41
CA LEU A 80 -2.58 2.93 14.03
C LEU A 80 -1.63 3.81 13.22
N LYS A 81 -0.92 3.21 12.27
CA LYS A 81 -0.03 3.91 11.33
C LYS A 81 -0.70 4.08 9.99
N SER A 82 -0.34 5.13 9.27
CA SER A 82 -0.74 5.32 7.88
C SER A 82 0.45 5.67 6.99
N PHE A 83 0.43 5.17 5.76
CA PHE A 83 1.45 5.41 4.76
C PHE A 83 0.82 5.83 3.44
N LEU A 84 1.45 6.75 2.72
CA LEU A 84 1.13 7.01 1.31
C LEU A 84 1.78 5.94 0.45
N VAL A 85 1.05 5.49 -0.57
CA VAL A 85 1.50 4.53 -1.57
C VAL A 85 1.79 5.27 -2.87
N ALA A 86 3.06 5.37 -3.23
CA ALA A 86 3.46 5.95 -4.51
C ALA A 86 3.15 5.00 -5.68
N ALA A 87 3.14 5.54 -6.90
CA ALA A 87 2.87 4.75 -8.12
C ALA A 87 3.89 3.62 -8.34
N ASP A 88 5.10 3.75 -7.82
CA ASP A 88 6.15 2.74 -7.86
C ASP A 88 6.12 1.77 -6.66
N GLY A 89 5.05 1.83 -5.87
CA GLY A 89 4.86 1.03 -4.66
C GLY A 89 5.73 1.44 -3.47
N SER A 90 6.44 2.58 -3.53
CA SER A 90 7.12 3.11 -2.33
C SER A 90 6.11 3.51 -1.27
N LEU A 91 6.44 3.26 0.00
CA LEU A 91 5.62 3.64 1.14
C LEU A 91 6.30 4.77 1.92
N THR A 92 5.58 5.87 2.13
CA THR A 92 6.07 6.99 2.96
C THR A 92 5.15 7.21 4.16
N PRO A 93 5.69 7.38 5.38
CA PRO A 93 4.86 7.65 6.56
C PRO A 93 3.99 8.90 6.35
N LYS A 94 2.70 8.80 6.70
CA LYS A 94 1.72 9.89 6.58
C LYS A 94 1.26 10.41 7.93
N GLY A 95 0.96 9.51 8.87
CA GLY A 95 0.41 9.89 10.17
C GLY A 95 0.26 8.70 11.09
N GLN A 96 0.00 9.00 12.37
CA GLN A 96 -0.18 8.00 13.41
C GLN A 96 -1.15 8.48 14.48
N VAL A 97 -1.80 7.54 15.14
CA VAL A 97 -2.57 7.79 16.36
C VAL A 97 -2.42 6.59 17.29
N GLN A 98 -2.41 6.84 18.59
CA GLN A 98 -2.39 5.78 19.59
C GLN A 98 -3.73 5.05 19.65
N THR A 99 -3.66 3.72 19.74
CA THR A 99 -4.83 2.85 19.87
C THR A 99 -4.83 2.15 21.22
N ALA A 100 -5.83 1.30 21.47
CA ALA A 100 -5.87 0.49 22.68
C ALA A 100 -4.92 -0.73 22.57
N GLY A 101 -4.59 -1.17 21.35
CA GLY A 101 -3.77 -2.34 21.05
C GLY A 101 -4.60 -3.59 20.83
N GLY A 102 -4.01 -4.64 20.26
CA GLY A 102 -4.73 -5.89 19.97
C GLY A 102 -5.57 -5.85 18.69
N GLU A 103 -5.50 -4.77 17.92
CA GLU A 103 -6.37 -4.63 16.75
C GLU A 103 -5.89 -5.51 15.58
N LEU A 104 -6.69 -6.51 15.23
CA LEU A 104 -6.42 -7.53 14.20
C LEU A 104 -6.97 -7.16 12.82
N HIS A 105 -7.88 -6.19 12.75
CA HIS A 105 -8.54 -5.77 11.53
C HIS A 105 -8.87 -4.28 11.54
N SER A 106 -8.85 -3.66 10.36
CA SER A 106 -9.35 -2.30 10.17
C SER A 106 -10.22 -2.17 8.92
N THR A 107 -11.20 -1.27 8.96
CA THR A 107 -12.00 -0.90 7.78
C THR A 107 -12.33 0.59 7.74
N LEU A 108 -12.28 1.19 6.56
CA LEU A 108 -12.76 2.54 6.30
C LEU A 108 -14.30 2.58 6.27
N TYR A 109 -14.90 3.59 6.90
CA TYR A 109 -16.36 3.78 6.92
C TYR A 109 -16.79 5.24 7.11
N GLY A 110 -18.08 5.53 6.86
CA GLY A 110 -18.73 6.80 7.19
C GLY A 110 -18.26 8.01 6.37
N GLY A 111 -18.61 9.24 6.74
CA GLY A 111 -18.29 10.42 5.93
C GLY A 111 -19.08 10.52 4.62
N SER A 112 -18.85 11.59 3.84
CA SER A 112 -19.60 11.85 2.60
C SER A 112 -19.27 10.90 1.45
N ASP A 113 -18.10 10.25 1.51
CA ASP A 113 -17.59 9.29 0.53
C ASP A 113 -17.58 7.84 1.04
N GLY A 114 -18.09 7.61 2.25
CA GLY A 114 -18.08 6.30 2.90
C GLY A 114 -16.73 5.90 3.53
N LYS A 115 -15.72 6.80 3.60
CA LYS A 115 -14.39 6.49 4.13
C LYS A 115 -13.82 7.52 5.11
N GLY A 116 -14.66 8.34 5.75
CA GLY A 116 -14.22 9.41 6.65
C GLY A 116 -13.56 8.96 7.96
N PHE A 117 -13.74 7.69 8.34
CA PHE A 117 -13.26 7.12 9.61
C PHE A 117 -12.60 5.76 9.39
N VAL A 118 -11.75 5.35 10.34
CA VAL A 118 -11.19 4.00 10.41
C VAL A 118 -11.80 3.29 11.63
N ALA A 119 -12.49 2.19 11.41
CA ALA A 119 -12.92 1.28 12.46
C ALA A 119 -11.83 0.22 12.69
N LEU A 120 -11.60 -0.14 13.96
CA LEU A 120 -10.66 -1.17 14.36
C LEU A 120 -11.38 -2.26 15.16
N ALA A 121 -10.97 -3.51 14.99
CA ALA A 121 -11.49 -4.65 15.75
C ALA A 121 -10.36 -5.44 16.40
N GLN A 122 -10.58 -5.85 17.64
CA GLN A 122 -9.72 -6.73 18.45
C GLN A 122 -10.29 -8.15 18.46
#